data_AF-A0A7K2LWA2-F1
#
_entry.id   AF-A0A7K2LWA2-F1
#
_cell.length_a   1.000
_cell.length_b   1.000
_cell.length_c   1.000
_cell.angle_alpha   90.00
_cell.angle_beta   90.00
_cell.angle_gamma   90.00
#
_symmetry.space_group_name_H-M   'P 1'
#
loop_
_entity.id
_entity.type
_entity.pdbx_description
1 polymer ?
#
loop_
_entity_poly.entity_id
_entity_poly.type
_entity_poly.pdbx_seq_one_letter_code
_entity_poly.pdbx_strand_id
1 'polypeptide(L)' 'MPRSERSPLLLAGLLATAGVAHFAIPRQFDAIVPRALPGSARTWTHASGVAEFALAAGVALPRTRKAAALATAAFFV' A
#
# COMPACT_ATOMS: atom_id res chain seq x y z
N MET A 1 -7.22 26.96 2.75
CA MET A 1 -7.80 26.09 1.72
C MET A 1 -8.53 24.94 2.40
N PRO A 2 -9.83 24.70 2.13
CA PRO A 2 -10.48 23.48 2.60
C PRO A 2 -9.73 22.29 1.97
N ARG A 3 -9.25 21.35 2.79
CA ARG A 3 -8.61 20.14 2.26
C ARG A 3 -9.68 19.33 1.53
N SER A 4 -9.48 19.07 0.23
CA SER A 4 -10.33 18.19 -0.55
C SER A 4 -10.37 16.80 0.11
N GLU A 5 -11.56 16.37 0.55
CA GLU A 5 -11.74 15.01 1.07
C GLU A 5 -11.63 13.94 -0.01
N ARG A 6 -11.64 14.33 -1.29
CA ARG A 6 -11.50 13.40 -2.42
C ARG A 6 -10.08 12.82 -2.48
N SER A 7 -9.04 13.60 -2.24
CA SER A 7 -7.65 13.14 -2.41
C SER A 7 -7.27 11.98 -1.47
N PRO A 8 -7.61 11.99 -0.17
CA PRO A 8 -7.38 10.85 0.71
C PRO A 8 -8.14 9.58 0.29
N LEU A 9 -9.39 9.72 -0.16
CA LEU A 9 -10.18 8.56 -0.59
C LEU A 9 -9.66 7.96 -1.90
N LEU A 10 -9.19 8.80 -2.84
CA LEU A 10 -8.54 8.33 -4.06
C LEU A 10 -7.24 7.59 -3.75
N LEU A 11 -6.42 8.10 -2.83
CA LEU A 11 -5.20 7.43 -2.38
C LEU A 11 -5.53 6.10 -1.69
N ALA A 12 -6.54 6.07 -0.81
CA ALA A 12 -6.99 4.84 -0.18
C ALA A 12 -7.49 3.82 -1.22
N GLY A 13 -8.24 4.27 -2.24
CA GLY A 13 -8.70 3.42 -3.33
C GLY A 13 -7.55 2.86 -4.18
N LEU A 14 -6.55 3.67 -4.47
CA LEU A 14 -5.33 3.25 -5.17
C LEU A 14 -4.60 2.15 -4.37
N LEU A 15 -4.32 2.41 -3.09
CA LEU A 15 -3.63 1.46 -2.21
C LEU A 15 -4.43 0.17 -2.03
N ALA A 16 -5.75 0.24 -1.87
CA ALA A 16 -6.58 -0.95 -1.77
C ALA A 16 -6.57 -1.77 -3.07
N THR A 17 -6.61 -1.11 -4.23
CA THR A 17 -6.55 -1.78 -5.53
C THR A 17 -5.18 -2.44 -5.75
N ALA A 18 -4.09 -1.74 -5.41
CA ALA A 18 -2.74 -2.30 -5.44
C ALA A 18 -2.61 -3.50 -4.49
N GLY A 19 -3.16 -3.39 -3.28
CA GLY A 19 -3.20 -4.47 -2.30
C GLY A 19 -3.88 -5.71 -2.87
N VAL A 20 -5.05 -5.57 -3.51
CA VAL A 20 -5.72 -6.68 -4.20
C VAL A 20 -4.84 -7.27 -5.30
N ALA A 21 -4.18 -6.44 -6.10
CA ALA A 21 -3.31 -6.91 -7.19
C ALA A 21 -2.14 -7.77 -6.68
N HIS A 22 -1.55 -7.43 -5.52
CA HIS A 22 -0.51 -8.23 -4.87
C HIS A 22 -0.96 -9.65 -4.50
N PHE A 23 -2.26 -9.93 -4.38
CA PHE A 23 -2.77 -11.28 -4.16
C PHE A 23 -3.37 -11.92 -5.42
N ALA A 24 -4.00 -11.12 -6.30
CA ALA A 24 -4.70 -11.61 -7.49
C ALA A 24 -3.74 -11.96 -8.65
N ILE A 25 -2.71 -11.15 -8.86
CA ILE A 25 -1.73 -11.28 -9.96
C ILE A 25 -0.29 -11.23 -9.44
N PRO A 26 0.04 -12.07 -8.45
CA PRO A 26 1.17 -11.81 -7.57
C PRO A 26 2.52 -12.11 -8.25
N ARG A 27 2.50 -12.87 -9.36
CA ARG A 27 3.69 -13.16 -10.20
C ARG A 27 4.30 -11.92 -10.85
N GLN A 28 3.50 -10.90 -11.16
CA GLN A 28 4.02 -9.66 -11.74
C GLN A 28 4.87 -8.88 -10.73
N PHE A 29 4.47 -8.95 -9.46
CA PHE A 29 5.18 -8.31 -8.34
C PHE A 29 6.39 -9.14 -7.89
N ASP A 30 6.30 -10.47 -7.87
CA ASP A 30 7.45 -11.32 -7.52
C ASP A 30 8.67 -11.03 -8.39
N ALA A 31 8.44 -10.76 -9.68
CA ALA A 31 9.49 -10.56 -10.68
C ALA A 31 10.37 -9.33 -10.39
N ILE A 32 9.86 -8.37 -9.62
CA ILE A 32 10.59 -7.16 -9.23
C ILE A 32 11.21 -7.25 -7.83
N VAL A 33 10.89 -8.30 -7.04
CA VAL A 33 11.46 -8.48 -5.71
C VAL A 33 12.96 -8.82 -5.82
N PRO A 34 13.87 -8.06 -5.17
CA PRO A 34 15.29 -8.34 -5.21
C PRO A 34 15.64 -9.73 -4.65
N ARG A 35 16.46 -10.47 -5.39
CA ARG A 35 16.95 -11.81 -4.97
C ARG A 35 17.80 -11.80 -3.70
N ALA A 36 18.30 -10.63 -3.28
CA ALA A 36 19.09 -10.48 -2.06
C ALA A 36 18.23 -10.50 -0.78
N LEU A 37 16.91 -10.34 -0.89
CA LEU A 37 16.03 -10.38 0.27
C LEU A 37 15.88 -11.81 0.79
N PRO A 38 15.85 -12.01 2.12
CA PRO A 38 15.65 -13.33 2.70
C PRO A 38 14.23 -13.83 2.42
N GLY A 39 14.08 -15.15 2.27
CA GLY A 39 12.77 -15.78 2.04
C GLY A 39 12.34 -15.78 0.57
N SER A 40 11.04 -15.96 0.34
CA SER A 40 10.49 -16.05 -1.02
C SER A 40 9.98 -14.70 -1.51
N ALA A 41 10.08 -14.44 -2.82
CA ALA A 41 9.50 -13.24 -3.43
C ALA A 41 7.99 -13.12 -3.13
N ARG A 42 7.27 -14.25 -3.17
CA ARG A 42 5.84 -14.34 -2.81
C ARG A 42 5.55 -13.81 -1.41
N THR A 43 6.42 -14.08 -0.44
CA THR A 43 6.28 -13.60 0.93
C THR A 43 6.32 -12.08 0.97
N TRP A 44 7.29 -11.48 0.28
CA TRP A 44 7.43 -10.02 0.20
C TRP A 44 6.25 -9.38 -0.55
N THR A 45 5.81 -9.98 -1.65
CA THR A 45 4.64 -9.53 -2.40
C THR A 45 3.38 -9.50 -1.53
N HIS A 46 3.10 -10.56 -0.76
CA HIS A 46 1.95 -10.56 0.16
C HIS A 46 2.14 -9.58 1.33
N ALA A 47 3.36 -9.46 1.88
CA ALA A 47 3.65 -8.52 2.95
C ALA A 47 3.40 -7.07 2.50
N SER A 48 3.82 -6.71 1.28
CA SER A 48 3.51 -5.42 0.66
C SER A 48 2.01 -5.22 0.49
N GLY A 49 1.28 -6.22 0.01
CA GLY A 49 -0.18 -6.14 -0.12
C GLY A 49 -0.90 -5.90 1.22
N VAL A 50 -0.44 -6.55 2.31
CA VAL A 50 -0.95 -6.28 3.66
C VAL A 50 -0.64 -4.85 4.11
N ALA A 51 0.58 -4.37 3.85
CA ALA A 51 0.99 -3.01 4.18
C ALA A 51 0.13 -1.97 3.44
N GLU A 52 -0.12 -2.17 2.15
CA GLU A 52 -0.98 -1.29 1.34
C GLU A 52 -2.41 -1.26 1.88
N PHE A 53 -2.99 -2.39 2.28
CA PHE A 53 -4.31 -2.41 2.90
C PHE A 53 -4.35 -1.66 4.23
N ALA A 54 -3.33 -1.84 5.08
CA ALA A 54 -3.23 -1.11 6.34
C ALA A 54 -3.13 0.41 6.12
N LEU A 55 -2.33 0.83 5.13
CA LEU A 55 -2.21 2.23 4.73
C LEU A 55 -3.52 2.77 4.13
N ALA A 56 -4.21 2.00 3.28
CA ALA A 56 -5.50 2.38 2.71
C ALA A 56 -6.53 2.65 3.80
N ALA A 57 -6.67 1.73 4.76
CA ALA A 57 -7.57 1.87 5.90
C ALA A 57 -7.17 3.08 6.77
N GLY A 58 -5.87 3.24 7.03
CA GLY A 58 -5.33 4.35 7.81
C GLY A 58 -5.55 5.72 7.19
N VAL A 59 -5.46 5.84 5.86
CA VAL A 59 -5.71 7.08 5.11
C VAL A 59 -7.21 7.40 5.03
N ALA A 60 -8.05 6.38 4.84
CA ALA A 60 -9.50 6.53 4.79
C ALA A 60 -10.06 7.08 6.11
N LEU A 61 -9.57 6.58 7.25
CA LEU A 61 -10.07 6.96 8.57
C LEU A 61 -9.52 8.34 9.02
N PRO A 62 -10.38 9.36 9.26
CA PRO A 62 -9.93 10.73 9.54
C PRO A 62 -8.98 10.85 10.75
N ARG A 63 -9.17 10.00 11.76
CA ARG A 63 -8.37 9.97 13.00
C ARG A 63 -6.91 9.57 12.77
N THR A 64 -6.63 8.71 11.80
CA THR A 64 -5.29 8.16 11.52
C THR A 64 -4.64 8.76 10.27
N ARG A 65 -5.41 9.48 9.46
CA ARG A 65 -5.04 9.96 8.12
C ARG A 65 -3.68 10.65 8.05
N LYS A 66 -3.35 11.53 9.00
CA LYS A 66 -2.08 12.27 8.96
C LYS A 66 -0.88 11.32 9.11
N ALA A 67 -0.94 10.41 10.09
CA ALA A 67 0.12 9.43 10.30
C ALA A 67 0.20 8.44 9.13
N ALA A 68 -0.95 7.93 8.67
CA ALA A 68 -1.01 7.00 7.56
C ALA A 68 -0.52 7.62 6.24
N ALA A 69 -0.80 8.90 5.97
CA ALA A 69 -0.31 9.59 4.79
C ALA A 69 1.23 9.76 4.82
N LEU A 70 1.81 10.07 5.99
CA LEU A 70 3.27 10.12 6.15
C LEU A 70 3.90 8.73 5.98
N ALA A 71 3.30 7.70 6.58
CA ALA A 71 3.74 6.32 6.41
C ALA A 71 3.63 5.87 4.94
N THR A 72 2.57 6.27 4.23
CA THR A 72 2.41 6.01 2.79
C THR A 72 3.51 6.69 1.99
N ALA A 73 3.85 7.94 2.31
CA ALA A 73 4.94 8.65 1.64
C ALA A 73 6.29 7.95 1.87
N ALA A 74 6.54 7.47 3.09
CA ALA A 74 7.74 6.68 3.40
C ALA A 74 7.74 5.30 2.72
N PHE A 75 6.58 4.70 2.49
CA PHE A 75 6.46 3.41 1.81
C PHE A 75 6.80 3.47 0.31
N PHE A 76 6.68 4.64 -0.32
CA PHE A 76 6.95 4.80 -1.76
C PHE A 76 8.42 5.04 -2.12
N VAL A 77 9.32 5.20 -1.14
CA VAL A 77 10.74 5.50 -1.34
C VAL A 77 11.63 4.39 -0.80
#